data_AF-A0A3D5AUW2-F1
#
_entry.id   AF-A0A3D5AUW2-F1
#
_cell.length_a   1.000
_cell.length_b   1.000
_cell.length_c   1.000
_cell.angle_alpha   90.00
_cell.angle_beta   90.00
_cell.angle_gamma   90.00
#
_symmetry.space_group_name_H-M   'P 1'
#
loop_
_entity.id
_entity.type
_entity.pdbx_description
1 polymer ?
#
loop_
_entity_poly.entity_id
_entity_poly.type
_entity_poly.pdbx_seq_one_letter_code
_entity_poly.pdbx_strand_id
1 'polypeptide(L)'
;RQFMYTKFVIVTDDDINVRDWQDVIWALSTRVDPVRDFTLVDNTPIDYLDFASPVSGLGSKVGIDATHKWPGETNREWGRPITMSAEVRARVDALWSELNILTNR
;
A
#
# COMPACT_ATOMS: atom_id res chain seq x y z
N ARG A 1 -17.07 13.41 -10.65
CA ARG A 1 -16.80 12.67 -9.39
C ARG A 1 -16.06 11.38 -9.76
N GLN A 2 -14.73 11.39 -9.79
CA GLN A 2 -13.92 10.36 -10.46
C GLN A 2 -13.69 9.07 -9.65
N PHE A 3 -13.71 9.15 -8.31
CA PHE A 3 -13.35 8.01 -7.43
C PHE A 3 -14.52 7.43 -6.62
N MET A 4 -15.77 7.79 -6.98
CA MET A 4 -16.96 7.38 -6.22
C MET A 4 -17.20 5.86 -6.25
N TYR A 5 -16.75 5.18 -7.30
CA TYR A 5 -16.92 3.74 -7.49
C TYR A 5 -15.70 2.90 -7.10
N THR A 6 -14.61 3.54 -6.63
CA THR A 6 -13.44 2.81 -6.13
C THR A 6 -13.85 2.00 -4.89
N LYS A 7 -13.70 0.67 -4.98
CA LYS A 7 -14.12 -0.27 -3.93
C LYS A 7 -13.08 -0.49 -2.83
N PHE A 8 -11.81 -0.48 -3.23
CA PHE A 8 -10.67 -0.76 -2.38
C PHE A 8 -9.73 0.45 -2.39
N VAL A 9 -9.42 0.96 -1.22
CA VAL A 9 -8.42 2.02 -1.05
C VAL A 9 -7.41 1.53 -0.02
N ILE A 10 -6.14 1.50 -0.40
CA ILE A 10 -5.03 1.21 0.50
C ILE A 10 -4.31 2.53 0.76
N VAL A 11 -4.09 2.85 2.03
CA VAL A 11 -3.36 4.04 2.46
C VAL A 11 -2.00 3.58 3.00
N THR A 12 -0.93 4.19 2.52
CA THR A 12 0.45 3.89 2.89
C THR A 12 1.20 5.17 3.23
N ASP A 13 2.32 5.05 3.93
CA ASP A 13 3.27 6.16 4.09
C ASP A 13 4.03 6.44 2.78
N ASP A 14 4.84 7.50 2.77
CA ASP A 14 5.59 7.99 1.61
C ASP A 14 6.83 7.15 1.26
N ASP A 15 7.24 6.26 2.16
CA ASP A 15 8.33 5.29 1.94
C ASP A 15 7.92 4.12 1.03
N ILE A 16 6.63 4.01 0.69
CA ILE A 16 6.07 2.97 -0.18
C ILE A 16 5.88 3.50 -1.60
N ASN A 17 6.51 2.85 -2.58
CA ASN A 17 6.18 3.10 -3.98
C ASN A 17 4.83 2.46 -4.34
N VAL A 18 3.76 3.26 -4.37
CA VAL A 18 2.40 2.79 -4.69
C VAL A 18 2.21 2.21 -6.11
N ARG A 19 3.24 2.30 -6.97
CA ARG A 19 3.27 1.69 -8.32
C ARG A 19 4.03 0.36 -8.36
N ASP A 20 4.68 -0.05 -7.27
CA ASP A 20 5.30 -1.36 -7.12
C ASP A 20 4.48 -2.21 -6.16
N TRP A 21 3.91 -3.31 -6.66
CA TRP A 21 3.10 -4.21 -5.84
C TRP A 21 3.91 -4.91 -4.75
N GLN A 22 5.23 -5.08 -4.91
CA GLN A 22 6.06 -5.67 -3.86
C GLN A 22 6.07 -4.76 -2.61
N ASP A 23 6.23 -3.46 -2.81
CA ASP A 23 6.20 -2.46 -1.72
C ASP A 23 4.81 -2.40 -1.07
N VAL A 24 3.73 -2.37 -1.88
CA VAL A 24 2.36 -2.29 -1.37
C VAL A 24 1.99 -3.54 -0.56
N ILE A 25 2.35 -4.74 -1.04
CA ILE A 25 2.09 -6.00 -0.32
C ILE A 25 2.97 -6.10 0.93
N TRP A 26 4.20 -5.60 0.90
CA TRP A 26 5.04 -5.51 2.09
C TRP A 26 4.41 -4.62 3.17
N ALA A 27 3.91 -3.44 2.81
CA ALA A 27 3.21 -2.56 3.74
C ALA A 27 1.96 -3.25 4.34
N LEU A 28 1.12 -3.86 3.49
CA LEU A 28 -0.06 -4.60 3.93
C LEU A 28 0.28 -5.75 4.89
N SER A 29 1.31 -6.54 4.60
CA SER A 29 1.64 -7.72 5.39
C SER A 29 2.37 -7.42 6.70
N THR A 30 2.95 -6.23 6.85
CA THR A 30 3.78 -5.88 8.01
C THR A 30 3.20 -4.77 8.89
N ARG A 31 2.30 -3.93 8.36
CA ARG A 31 1.77 -2.76 9.08
C ARG A 31 0.29 -2.85 9.47
N VAL A 32 -0.39 -3.92 9.07
CA VAL A 32 -1.86 -4.07 9.21
C VAL A 32 -2.21 -5.15 10.22
N ASP A 33 -3.07 -4.81 11.17
CA ASP A 33 -3.91 -5.75 11.91
C ASP A 33 -5.31 -5.78 11.28
N PRO A 34 -5.81 -6.94 10.81
CA PRO A 34 -7.05 -6.98 10.04
C PRO A 34 -8.30 -6.44 10.76
N VAL A 35 -8.41 -6.59 12.08
CA VAL A 35 -9.60 -6.16 12.81
C VAL A 35 -9.55 -4.65 13.06
N ARG A 36 -8.37 -4.10 13.36
CA ARG A 36 -8.18 -2.68 13.65
C ARG A 36 -8.16 -1.81 12.39
N ASP A 37 -7.49 -2.28 11.34
CA ASP A 37 -7.04 -1.41 10.24
C ASP A 37 -7.87 -1.55 8.95
N PHE A 38 -8.93 -2.38 8.98
CA PHE A 38 -9.93 -2.44 7.91
C PHE A 38 -11.15 -1.61 8.28
N THR A 39 -11.38 -0.53 7.53
CA THR A 39 -12.62 0.24 7.61
C THR A 39 -13.58 -0.23 6.53
N LEU A 40 -14.63 -0.94 6.93
CA LEU A 40 -15.68 -1.41 6.03
C LEU A 40 -16.87 -0.44 6.09
N VAL A 41 -17.35 0.00 4.92
CA VAL A 41 -18.57 0.80 4.80
C VAL A 41 -19.52 0.09 3.86
N ASP A 42 -20.70 -0.23 4.35
CA ASP A 42 -21.73 -0.92 3.59
C ASP A 42 -22.73 0.06 2.94
N ASN A 43 -23.58 -0.44 2.03
CA ASN A 43 -24.64 0.32 1.38
C ASN A 43 -24.16 1.60 0.68
N THR A 44 -23.08 1.49 -0.07
CA THR A 44 -22.47 2.59 -0.83
C THR A 44 -22.74 2.47 -2.33
N PRO A 45 -22.76 3.60 -3.08
CA PRO A 45 -22.92 3.56 -4.54
C PRO A 45 -21.78 2.80 -5.23
N ILE A 46 -22.12 1.83 -6.07
CA ILE A 46 -21.19 1.04 -6.89
C ILE A 46 -21.66 1.11 -8.36
N ASP A 47 -20.77 0.78 -9.29
CA ASP A 47 -21.16 0.64 -10.70
C ASP A 47 -22.25 -0.43 -10.86
N TYR A 48 -23.30 -0.13 -11.63
CA TYR A 48 -24.39 -1.07 -11.88
C TYR A 48 -23.95 -2.31 -12.66
N LEU A 49 -22.82 -2.23 -13.39
CA LEU A 49 -22.20 -3.34 -14.13
C LEU A 49 -21.35 -4.25 -13.26
N ASP A 50 -21.09 -3.87 -12.00
CA ASP A 50 -20.26 -4.67 -11.11
C ASP A 50 -21.04 -5.83 -10.51
N PHE A 51 -20.97 -6.98 -11.19
CA PHE A 51 -21.64 -8.23 -10.82
C PHE A 51 -21.15 -8.86 -9.52
N ALA A 52 -20.03 -8.40 -8.95
CA ALA A 52 -19.55 -8.85 -7.65
C ALA A 52 -20.27 -8.12 -6.49
N SER A 53 -21.04 -7.07 -6.77
CA SER A 53 -21.91 -6.42 -5.78
C SER A 53 -23.16 -7.26 -5.51
N PRO A 54 -23.67 -7.25 -4.25
CA PRO A 54 -24.85 -8.05 -3.90
C PRO A 54 -26.14 -7.55 -4.57
N VAL A 55 -26.21 -6.25 -4.87
CA VAL A 55 -27.37 -5.58 -5.50
C VAL A 55 -26.85 -4.60 -6.54
N SER A 56 -27.46 -4.56 -7.74
CA SER A 56 -27.02 -3.64 -8.79
C SER A 56 -27.03 -2.18 -8.31
N GLY A 57 -25.87 -1.51 -8.45
CA GLY A 57 -25.69 -0.12 -8.02
C GLY A 57 -25.36 0.08 -6.54
N LEU A 58 -25.36 -0.98 -5.72
CA LEU A 58 -25.16 -0.91 -4.28
C LEU A 58 -24.22 -2.01 -3.77
N GLY A 59 -23.20 -1.62 -3.00
CA GLY A 59 -22.32 -2.58 -2.36
C GLY A 59 -21.48 -1.94 -1.27
N SER A 60 -20.45 -2.65 -0.84
CA SER A 60 -19.53 -2.18 0.19
C SER A 60 -18.25 -1.60 -0.40
N LYS A 61 -17.56 -0.81 0.43
CA LYS A 61 -16.19 -0.34 0.20
C LYS A 61 -15.33 -0.71 1.40
N VAL A 62 -14.04 -0.83 1.14
CA VAL A 62 -13.03 -1.02 2.18
C VAL A 62 -11.90 -0.01 2.03
N GLY A 63 -11.57 0.64 3.14
CA GLY A 63 -10.31 1.34 3.34
C GLY A 63 -9.39 0.48 4.19
N ILE A 64 -8.15 0.31 3.74
CA ILE A 64 -7.12 -0.45 4.47
C ILE A 64 -6.01 0.52 4.84
N ASP A 65 -5.78 0.69 6.15
CA ASP A 65 -4.71 1.52 6.67
C ASP A 65 -3.43 0.70 6.84
N ALA A 66 -2.53 0.79 5.85
CA ALA A 66 -1.20 0.17 5.86
C ALA A 66 -0.10 1.17 6.24
N THR A 67 -0.41 2.23 7.00
CA THR A 67 0.58 3.19 7.51
C THR A 67 1.32 2.68 8.75
N HIS A 68 2.41 3.33 9.13
CA HIS A 68 3.07 3.15 10.42
C HIS A 68 2.13 3.52 11.58
N LYS A 69 1.96 2.61 12.54
CA LYS A 69 1.07 2.84 13.67
C LYS A 69 1.77 3.61 14.78
N TRP A 70 1.17 4.71 15.21
CA TRP A 70 1.68 5.61 16.22
C TRP A 70 1.31 5.17 17.64
N PRO A 71 1.95 5.73 18.68
CA PRO A 71 1.48 5.58 20.05
C PRO A 71 0.01 6.01 20.17
N GLY A 72 -0.83 5.12 20.71
CA GLY A 72 -2.29 5.31 20.79
C GLY A 72 -3.07 4.44 19.80
N GLU A 73 -2.49 4.11 18.65
CA GLU A 73 -3.03 3.12 17.70
C GLU A 73 -2.55 1.71 18.03
N THR A 74 -1.41 1.63 18.72
CA THR A 74 -0.82 0.39 19.23
C THR A 74 -0.06 0.65 20.53
N ASN A 75 0.02 -0.37 21.39
CA ASN A 75 0.84 -0.37 22.60
C ASN A 75 2.19 -1.10 22.41
N ARG A 76 2.47 -1.58 21.19
CA ARG A 76 3.68 -2.33 20.86
C ARG A 76 4.78 -1.38 20.39
N GLU A 77 6.04 -1.74 20.64
CA GLU A 77 7.16 -1.11 19.94
C GLU A 77 7.03 -1.39 18.44
N TRP A 78 7.13 -0.35 17.63
CA TRP A 78 6.97 -0.45 16.18
C TRP A 78 8.30 -0.68 15.47
N GLY A 79 8.29 -1.55 14.47
CA GLY A 79 9.48 -1.87 13.68
C GLY A 79 10.03 -0.66 12.91
N ARG A 80 11.35 -0.57 12.81
CA ARG A 80 12.04 0.45 12.01
C ARG A 80 12.40 -0.12 10.64
N PRO A 81 11.97 0.51 9.53
CA PRO A 81 12.35 0.08 8.20
C PRO A 81 13.86 0.07 8.01
N ILE A 82 14.36 -0.92 7.27
CA ILE A 82 15.76 -0.98 6.88
C ILE A 82 15.96 -0.01 5.71
N THR A 83 16.93 0.89 5.83
CA THR A 83 17.28 1.83 4.78
C THR A 83 18.77 1.73 4.45
N MET A 84 19.11 1.84 3.15
CA MET A 84 20.50 1.98 2.72
C MET A 84 20.98 3.41 2.95
N SER A 85 22.23 3.59 3.37
CA SER A 85 22.81 4.93 3.53
C SER A 85 22.86 5.66 2.19
N ALA A 86 22.63 6.97 2.23
CA ALA A 86 22.62 7.81 1.03
C ALA A 86 23.98 7.79 0.31
N GLU A 87 25.08 7.76 1.05
CA GLU A 87 26.44 7.66 0.51
C GLU A 87 26.65 6.36 -0.28
N VAL A 88 26.25 5.22 0.28
CA VAL A 88 26.40 3.92 -0.40
C VAL A 88 25.53 3.88 -1.65
N ARG A 89 24.28 4.35 -1.57
CA ARG A 89 23.38 4.41 -2.72
C ARG A 89 23.99 5.26 -3.85
N ALA A 90 24.39 6.49 -3.55
CA ALA A 90 24.98 7.39 -4.54
C ALA A 90 26.24 6.83 -5.19
N ARG A 91 27.11 6.18 -4.38
CA ARG A 91 28.30 5.52 -4.90
C ARG A 91 27.96 4.37 -5.84
N VAL A 92 27.01 3.52 -5.49
CA VAL A 92 26.60 2.38 -6.34
C VAL A 92 25.91 2.86 -7.61
N ASP A 93 25.06 3.89 -7.53
CA ASP A 93 24.40 4.49 -8.68
C ASP A 93 25.42 5.04 -9.69
N ALA A 94 26.48 5.71 -9.23
CA ALA A 94 27.55 6.21 -10.09
C ALA A 94 28.35 5.09 -10.77
N LEU A 95 28.55 3.95 -10.09
CA LEU A 95 29.26 2.79 -10.64
C LEU A 95 28.38 1.91 -11.54
N TRP A 96 27.05 2.07 -11.48
CA TRP A 96 26.10 1.09 -12.02
C TRP A 96 26.31 0.75 -13.50
N SER A 97 26.63 1.74 -14.34
CA SER A 97 26.91 1.55 -15.76
C SER A 97 28.23 0.81 -16.03
N GLU A 98 29.23 0.99 -15.15
CA GLU A 98 30.54 0.35 -15.29
C GLU A 98 30.52 -1.12 -14.88
N LEU A 99 29.57 -1.50 -14.01
CA LEU A 99 29.45 -2.87 -13.50
C LEU A 99 29.03 -3.88 -14.58
N ASN A 100 28.44 -3.43 -15.69
CA ASN A 100 28.02 -4.27 -16.83
C ASN A 100 27.20 -5.53 -16.44
N ILE A 101 26.37 -5.41 -15.40
CA ILE A 101 25.54 -6.49 -14.85
C ILE A 101 24.15 -6.57 -15.47
N LEU A 102 23.79 -5.61 -16.32
CA LEU A 102 22.56 -5.63 -17.12
C LEU A 102 22.89 -6.19 -18.51
N THR A 103 23.25 -7.47 -18.57
CA THR A 103 23.34 -8.20 -19.84
C THR A 103 21.92 -8.52 -20.32
N ASN A 104 21.49 -7.84 -21.39
CA ASN A 104 20.31 -8.11 -22.24
C ASN A 104 19.08 -8.76 -21.57
N ARG A 105 18.04 -7.96 -21.35
CA ARG A 105 16.66 -8.42 -21.50
C ARG A 105 16.10 -7.90 -22.81
#